data_AF-Q1Z520-F1
#
_entry.id   AF-Q1Z520-F1
#
_cell.length_a   1.000
_cell.length_b   1.000
_cell.length_c   1.000
_cell.angle_alpha   90.00
_cell.angle_beta   90.00
_cell.angle_gamma   90.00
#
_symmetry.space_group_name_H-M   'P 1'
#
loop_
_entity.id
_entity.type
_entity.pdbx_description
1 polymer ?
#
loop_
_entity_poly.entity_id
_entity_poly.type
_entity_poly.pdbx_seq_one_letter_code
_entity_poly.pdbx_strand_id
1 'polypeptide(L)'
;MQLAEDTQKINDKSQVLVLDLTPFGFKFSLKLWPWDQQLLLKREYTNGDIESLEGNIGFSIDQIAFTPGGDEWIASIPPRLVDRVKPFPETSIYMLSLAASNRNARQLLELRPALLYLICNEYPLDREKSLELCQYGQREILRILGFSHSKAALRFLDRLDITFDTRSSHTLVTRLLHPIAERYRLFGHYPIITHQSLQLDMVLPGLTGSNLAINLSESKLKSRIKLPTLLNDTLMMGVNLGLAEPMRYLRKLRTVEDISALHDSWIRAQNRKHYVPCPTHKKPYQIVFSGTEYIQPLTSYFELRDEGEEQRHCVGAYHARVLNDEYQVFKVTAPERVTMGVRMIKRPDGRKYYEIDQVQAKCNRRPLEETLQTLYAWLEGEKQRMNL
;
A
#
# COMPACT_ATOMS: atom_id res chain seq x y z
N MET A 1 -4.95 43.03 40.09
CA MET A 1 -3.88 42.49 39.25
C MET A 1 -4.38 42.58 37.82
N GLN A 2 -3.98 43.66 37.15
CA GLN A 2 -4.52 44.08 35.85
C GLN A 2 -4.13 43.08 34.75
N LEU A 3 -5.14 42.68 33.98
CA LEU A 3 -4.98 42.15 32.63
C LEU A 3 -4.26 43.21 31.79
N ALA A 4 -3.06 42.90 31.32
CA ALA A 4 -2.41 43.65 30.27
C ALA A 4 -2.94 43.15 28.92
N GLU A 5 -3.99 43.83 28.45
CA GLU A 5 -4.35 43.87 27.03
C GLU A 5 -3.23 44.58 26.28
N ASP A 6 -2.23 43.83 25.82
CA ASP A 6 -1.20 44.38 24.93
C ASP A 6 -1.70 44.38 23.48
N THR A 7 -2.33 45.50 23.15
CA THR A 7 -2.18 46.26 21.89
C THR A 7 -2.23 45.47 20.56
N GLN A 8 -3.41 44.96 20.20
CA GLN A 8 -3.74 44.69 18.80
C GLN A 8 -3.93 46.02 18.05
N LYS A 9 -2.93 46.42 17.25
CA LYS A 9 -3.13 47.37 16.17
C LYS A 9 -3.51 46.62 14.90
N ILE A 10 -4.80 46.68 14.56
CA ILE A 10 -5.32 46.39 13.23
C ILE A 10 -4.95 47.60 12.35
N ASN A 11 -3.92 47.45 11.51
CA ASN A 11 -3.85 48.10 10.20
C ASN A 11 -2.76 47.43 9.35
N ASP A 12 -3.16 47.00 8.16
CA ASP A 12 -2.47 47.07 6.86
C ASP A 12 -2.51 45.75 6.07
N LYS A 13 -2.78 45.84 4.77
CA LYS A 13 -3.04 44.74 3.82
C LYS A 13 -1.81 43.87 3.52
N SER A 14 -0.84 43.83 4.42
CA SER A 14 0.50 43.27 4.26
C SER A 14 1.00 42.70 5.59
N GLN A 15 0.18 41.89 6.26
CA GLN A 15 0.61 41.23 7.50
C GLN A 15 1.54 40.05 7.17
N VAL A 16 2.79 40.21 7.56
CA VAL A 16 3.77 39.13 7.65
C VAL A 16 3.31 38.19 8.77
N LEU A 17 3.12 36.91 8.44
CA LEU A 17 2.79 35.90 9.44
C LEU A 17 4.04 35.57 10.26
N VAL A 18 3.91 35.57 11.58
CA VAL A 18 4.99 35.26 12.51
C VAL A 18 4.66 33.98 13.27
N LEU A 19 5.50 32.96 13.10
CA LEU A 19 5.42 31.72 13.87
C LEU A 19 6.48 31.76 14.96
N ASP A 20 6.04 31.99 16.20
CA ASP A 20 6.95 31.94 17.36
C ASP A 20 7.26 30.48 17.71
N LEU A 21 8.54 30.12 17.54
CA LEU A 21 9.04 28.78 17.85
C LEU A 21 9.79 28.71 19.18
N THR A 22 9.88 29.83 19.92
CA THR A 22 10.55 29.87 21.22
C THR A 22 9.94 28.93 22.27
N PRO A 23 8.61 28.68 22.32
CA PRO A 23 8.03 27.71 23.24
C PRO A 23 8.50 26.26 22.99
N PHE A 24 9.00 25.97 21.78
CA PHE A 24 9.53 24.66 21.40
C PHE A 24 11.05 24.56 21.56
N GLY A 25 11.70 25.56 22.18
CA GLY A 25 13.14 25.58 22.45
C GLY A 25 14.01 26.16 21.33
N PHE A 26 13.40 26.69 20.26
CA PHE A 26 14.14 27.40 19.21
C PHE A 26 14.46 28.83 19.62
N LYS A 27 15.58 29.39 19.14
CA LYS A 27 16.00 30.78 19.43
C LYS A 27 15.61 31.76 18.34
N PHE A 28 14.59 31.43 17.56
CA PHE A 28 14.12 32.22 16.44
C PHE A 28 12.62 32.06 16.20
N SER A 29 12.04 33.03 15.54
CA SER A 29 10.69 32.99 14.97
C SER A 29 10.78 32.90 13.45
N LEU A 30 9.78 32.27 12.81
CA LEU A 30 9.66 32.27 11.36
C LEU A 30 8.80 33.45 10.92
N LYS A 31 9.26 34.19 9.92
CA LYS A 31 8.51 35.26 9.26
C LYS A 31 8.18 34.85 7.83
N LEU A 32 6.88 34.84 7.52
CA LEU A 32 6.34 34.43 6.22
C LEU A 32 5.63 35.65 5.60
N TRP A 33 6.19 36.15 4.50
CA TRP A 33 5.62 37.29 3.78
C TRP A 33 4.43 36.84 2.92
N PRO A 34 3.48 37.74 2.61
CA PRO A 34 2.34 37.44 1.75
C PRO A 34 2.74 37.20 0.29
N TRP A 35 1.79 36.68 -0.51
CA TRP A 35 2.03 36.26 -1.90
C TRP A 35 2.54 37.36 -2.83
N ASP A 36 2.00 38.57 -2.70
CA ASP A 36 2.41 39.76 -3.45
C ASP A 36 3.87 40.16 -3.17
N GLN A 37 4.39 39.77 -2.01
CA GLN A 37 5.78 39.90 -1.61
C GLN A 37 6.58 38.61 -1.80
N GLN A 38 6.20 37.81 -2.80
CA GLN A 38 6.92 36.61 -3.26
C GLN A 38 7.04 35.47 -2.24
N LEU A 39 6.22 35.46 -1.18
CA LEU A 39 6.30 34.48 -0.09
C LEU A 39 7.73 34.30 0.44
N LEU A 40 8.43 35.42 0.70
CA LEU A 40 9.73 35.38 1.35
C LEU A 40 9.62 34.68 2.71
N LEU A 41 10.63 33.88 3.04
CA LEU A 41 10.72 33.13 4.29
C LEU A 41 11.99 33.60 5.00
N LYS A 42 11.89 34.01 6.26
CA LYS A 42 13.05 34.41 7.06
C LYS A 42 12.96 33.86 8.48
N ARG A 43 14.12 33.64 9.10
CA ARG A 43 14.27 33.45 10.54
C ARG A 43 14.64 34.78 11.17
N GLU A 44 13.97 35.16 12.25
CA GLU A 44 14.39 36.25 13.11
C GLU A 44 14.82 35.69 14.46
N TYR A 45 16.09 35.88 14.81
CA TYR A 45 16.68 35.42 16.06
C TYR A 45 16.37 36.37 17.22
N THR A 46 16.44 35.88 18.45
CA THR A 46 16.18 36.70 19.66
C THR A 46 17.14 37.87 19.85
N ASN A 47 18.30 37.86 19.18
CA ASN A 47 19.27 38.97 19.17
C ASN A 47 18.97 40.03 18.09
N GLY A 48 17.91 39.85 17.30
CA GLY A 48 17.51 40.74 16.21
C GLY A 48 18.11 40.39 14.85
N ASP A 49 18.96 39.36 14.75
CA ASP A 49 19.52 38.92 13.47
C ASP A 49 18.42 38.32 12.59
N ILE A 50 18.47 38.61 11.29
CA ILE A 50 17.52 38.09 10.31
C ILE A 50 18.27 37.31 9.23
N GLU A 51 17.89 36.05 9.05
CA GLU A 51 18.44 35.15 8.04
C GLU A 51 17.36 34.76 7.03
N SER A 52 17.70 34.77 5.74
CA SER A 52 16.78 34.25 4.71
C SER A 52 16.76 32.74 4.76
N LEU A 53 15.56 32.16 4.70
CA LEU A 53 15.40 30.72 4.68
C LEU A 53 15.52 30.17 3.27
N GLU A 54 16.50 29.30 3.08
CA GLU A 54 16.60 28.47 1.90
C GLU A 54 15.85 27.16 2.13
N GLY A 55 14.93 26.84 1.23
CA GLY A 55 14.30 25.53 1.22
C GLY A 55 13.06 25.36 2.09
N ASN A 56 12.94 24.14 2.61
CA ASN A 56 11.80 23.66 3.35
C ASN A 56 11.83 24.09 4.82
N ILE A 57 10.67 24.51 5.34
CA ILE A 57 10.50 24.96 6.73
C ILE A 57 9.83 23.91 7.64
N GLY A 58 9.39 22.77 7.09
CA GLY A 58 8.81 21.69 7.88
C GLY A 58 7.37 21.93 8.35
N PHE A 59 6.70 22.95 7.83
CA PHE A 59 5.28 23.23 8.08
C PHE A 59 4.47 23.01 6.81
N SER A 60 3.31 22.38 6.97
CA SER A 60 2.31 22.24 5.92
C SER A 60 1.36 23.43 5.88
N ILE A 61 0.71 23.64 4.73
CA ILE A 61 -0.32 24.67 4.59
C ILE A 61 -1.47 24.50 5.60
N ASP A 62 -1.86 23.27 5.89
CA ASP A 62 -2.91 22.97 6.87
C ASP A 62 -2.45 23.31 8.30
N GLN A 63 -1.18 23.04 8.64
CA GLN A 63 -0.62 23.46 9.93
C GLN A 63 -0.56 24.98 10.06
N ILE A 64 -0.26 25.70 8.97
CA ILE A 64 -0.28 27.16 8.97
C ILE A 64 -1.69 27.71 9.24
N ALA A 65 -2.73 27.09 8.68
CA ALA A 65 -4.11 27.51 8.90
C ALA A 65 -4.52 27.50 10.40
N PHE A 66 -3.94 26.60 11.20
CA PHE A 66 -4.20 26.54 12.64
C PHE A 66 -3.44 27.58 13.48
N THR A 67 -2.62 28.43 12.86
CA THR A 67 -1.85 29.46 13.56
C THR A 67 -2.60 30.80 13.56
N PRO A 68 -2.44 31.65 14.60
CA PRO A 68 -3.01 33.00 14.59
C PRO A 68 -2.51 33.81 13.37
N GLY A 69 -3.42 34.37 12.57
CA GLY A 69 -3.07 35.06 11.32
C GLY A 69 -2.86 34.14 10.11
N GLY A 70 -2.95 32.83 10.30
CA GLY A 70 -2.68 31.82 9.28
C GLY A 70 -3.68 31.86 8.12
N ASP A 71 -4.97 31.94 8.43
CA ASP A 71 -6.04 32.01 7.43
C ASP A 71 -5.91 33.28 6.56
N GLU A 72 -5.60 34.44 7.16
CA GLU A 72 -5.39 35.68 6.42
C GLU A 72 -4.15 35.59 5.51
N TRP A 73 -3.07 34.98 6.00
CA TRP A 73 -1.86 34.77 5.20
C TRP A 73 -2.12 33.81 4.02
N ILE A 74 -2.82 32.71 4.26
CA ILE A 74 -3.22 31.75 3.20
C ILE A 74 -4.13 32.43 2.18
N ALA A 75 -5.05 33.30 2.61
CA ALA A 75 -5.93 34.06 1.73
C ALA A 75 -5.18 35.01 0.78
N SER A 76 -3.93 35.37 1.09
CA SER A 76 -3.07 36.12 0.16
C SER A 76 -2.65 35.29 -1.06
N ILE A 77 -2.63 33.96 -0.94
CA ILE A 77 -2.15 33.01 -1.94
C ILE A 77 -3.30 32.66 -2.90
N PRO A 78 -3.06 32.57 -4.23
CA PRO A 78 -4.08 32.13 -5.17
C PRO A 78 -4.69 30.78 -4.75
N PRO A 79 -6.01 30.68 -4.55
CA PRO A 79 -6.64 29.46 -3.99
C PRO A 79 -6.32 28.19 -4.78
N ARG A 80 -6.22 28.31 -6.10
CA ARG A 80 -5.84 27.18 -6.98
C ARG A 80 -4.46 26.62 -6.65
N LEU A 81 -3.50 27.45 -6.24
CA LEU A 81 -2.15 26.98 -5.88
C LEU A 81 -2.13 26.34 -4.49
N VAL A 82 -2.93 26.86 -3.55
CA VAL A 82 -3.17 26.23 -2.25
C VAL A 82 -3.69 24.81 -2.43
N ASP A 83 -4.71 24.62 -3.27
CA ASP A 83 -5.25 23.28 -3.55
C ASP A 83 -4.23 22.34 -4.21
N ARG A 84 -3.35 22.86 -5.06
CA ARG A 84 -2.31 22.08 -5.75
C ARG A 84 -1.21 21.56 -4.80
N VAL A 85 -0.96 22.23 -3.67
CA VAL A 85 0.07 21.80 -2.72
C VAL A 85 -0.45 20.95 -1.57
N LYS A 86 -1.77 20.88 -1.36
CA LYS A 86 -2.39 20.04 -0.31
C LYS A 86 -1.89 18.58 -0.31
N PRO A 87 -1.72 17.90 -1.47
CA PRO A 87 -1.19 16.53 -1.48
C PRO A 87 0.27 16.42 -1.04
N PHE A 88 1.00 17.52 -0.83
CA PHE A 88 2.44 17.55 -0.55
C PHE A 88 2.73 18.30 0.76
N PRO A 89 2.19 17.83 1.92
CA PRO A 89 2.19 18.61 3.16
C PRO A 89 3.58 19.07 3.57
N GLU A 90 4.56 18.16 3.58
CA GLU A 90 5.93 18.44 4.04
C GLU A 90 6.64 19.50 3.21
N THR A 91 6.36 19.64 1.90
CA THR A 91 7.04 20.58 1.00
C THR A 91 6.13 21.72 0.53
N SER A 92 4.89 21.77 1.00
CA SER A 92 3.84 22.65 0.46
C SER A 92 4.25 24.13 0.46
N ILE A 93 4.77 24.63 1.58
CA ILE A 93 5.22 26.02 1.71
C ILE A 93 6.45 26.29 0.83
N TYR A 94 7.36 25.33 0.72
CA TYR A 94 8.53 25.48 -0.12
C TYR A 94 8.15 25.57 -1.61
N MET A 95 7.27 24.69 -2.08
CA MET A 95 6.73 24.70 -3.44
C MET A 95 6.02 26.03 -3.76
N LEU A 96 5.22 26.54 -2.82
CA LEU A 96 4.57 27.86 -2.95
C LEU A 96 5.59 28.99 -3.03
N SER A 97 6.64 28.98 -2.19
CA SER A 97 7.68 30.00 -2.21
C SER A 97 8.47 30.04 -3.53
N LEU A 98 8.71 28.88 -4.15
CA LEU A 98 9.31 28.81 -5.48
C LEU A 98 8.35 29.37 -6.53
N ALA A 99 7.08 29.00 -6.48
CA ALA A 99 6.04 29.47 -7.40
C ALA A 99 5.74 30.98 -7.27
N ALA A 100 5.91 31.56 -6.08
CA ALA A 100 5.71 32.99 -5.86
C ALA A 100 6.81 33.83 -6.52
N SER A 101 8.05 33.35 -6.49
CA SER A 101 9.24 34.06 -7.01
C SER A 101 9.63 33.70 -8.46
N ASN A 102 9.17 32.56 -8.99
CA ASN A 102 9.58 32.07 -10.31
C ASN A 102 8.39 31.58 -11.15
N ARG A 103 8.29 32.11 -12.38
CA ARG A 103 7.21 31.80 -13.32
C ARG A 103 7.20 30.33 -13.77
N ASN A 104 8.37 29.73 -13.99
CA ASN A 104 8.47 28.34 -14.42
C ASN A 104 8.12 27.38 -13.28
N ALA A 105 8.54 27.66 -12.05
CA ALA A 105 8.11 26.92 -10.86
C ALA A 105 6.58 27.01 -10.67
N ARG A 106 5.98 28.20 -10.87
CA ARG A 106 4.52 28.37 -10.86
C ARG A 106 3.83 27.51 -11.91
N GLN A 107 4.34 27.52 -13.14
CA GLN A 107 3.80 26.69 -14.23
C GLN A 107 3.91 25.19 -13.91
N LEU A 108 5.02 24.75 -13.31
CA LEU A 108 5.17 23.36 -12.86
C LEU A 108 4.14 23.02 -11.79
N LEU A 109 3.92 23.89 -10.81
CA LEU A 109 2.93 23.69 -9.76
C LEU A 109 1.50 23.57 -10.33
N GLU A 110 1.16 24.40 -11.31
CA GLU A 110 -0.16 24.41 -11.94
C GLU A 110 -0.43 23.17 -12.81
N LEU A 111 0.59 22.75 -13.58
CA LEU A 111 0.45 21.68 -14.57
C LEU A 111 0.78 20.29 -14.03
N ARG A 112 1.85 20.17 -13.23
CA ARG A 112 2.37 18.88 -12.73
C ARG A 112 3.04 19.08 -11.36
N PRO A 113 2.26 19.28 -10.29
CA PRO A 113 2.80 19.58 -8.96
C PRO A 113 3.72 18.47 -8.43
N ALA A 114 3.47 17.21 -8.78
CA ALA A 114 4.33 16.09 -8.42
C ALA A 114 5.78 16.23 -8.95
N LEU A 115 5.98 16.89 -10.11
CA LEU A 115 7.33 17.14 -10.62
C LEU A 115 8.05 18.22 -9.82
N LEU A 116 7.35 19.29 -9.43
CA LEU A 116 7.92 20.32 -8.56
C LEU A 116 8.23 19.75 -7.17
N TYR A 117 7.36 18.89 -6.64
CA TYR A 117 7.63 18.15 -5.41
C TYR A 117 8.93 17.34 -5.49
N LEU A 118 9.18 16.61 -6.59
CA LEU A 118 10.41 15.85 -6.75
C LEU A 118 11.66 16.74 -6.74
N ILE A 119 11.60 17.94 -7.33
CA ILE A 119 12.70 18.93 -7.25
C ILE A 119 12.92 19.34 -5.80
N CYS A 120 11.86 19.77 -5.11
CA CYS A 120 11.94 20.23 -3.72
C CYS A 120 12.42 19.13 -2.77
N ASN A 121 12.10 17.87 -3.03
CA ASN A 121 12.52 16.76 -2.21
C ASN A 121 13.98 16.37 -2.45
N GLU A 122 14.49 16.51 -3.67
CA GLU A 122 15.91 16.26 -3.98
C GLU A 122 16.80 17.37 -3.40
N TYR A 123 16.33 18.62 -3.46
CA TYR A 123 17.06 19.81 -3.01
C TYR A 123 16.29 20.56 -1.90
N PRO A 124 16.09 19.94 -0.72
CA PRO A 124 15.22 20.47 0.33
C PRO A 124 15.75 21.73 1.01
N LEU A 125 17.04 22.04 0.87
CA LEU A 125 17.71 23.19 1.47
C LEU A 125 18.45 24.06 0.45
N ASP A 126 18.39 23.72 -0.84
CA ASP A 126 19.10 24.41 -1.91
C ASP A 126 18.09 25.05 -2.86
N ARG A 127 17.77 26.32 -2.56
CA ARG A 127 16.76 27.09 -3.29
C ARG A 127 17.24 27.42 -4.70
N GLU A 128 18.51 27.80 -4.83
CA GLU A 128 19.10 28.17 -6.10
C GLU A 128 19.05 26.98 -7.07
N LYS A 129 19.47 25.79 -6.62
CA LYS A 129 19.43 24.59 -7.44
C LYS A 129 18.02 24.20 -7.84
N SER A 130 17.07 24.31 -6.91
CA SER A 130 15.66 24.04 -7.19
C SER A 130 15.10 24.98 -8.28
N LEU A 131 15.45 26.27 -8.21
CA LEU A 131 15.07 27.27 -9.20
C LEU A 131 15.78 27.06 -10.55
N GLU A 132 17.05 26.65 -10.54
CA GLU A 132 17.80 26.28 -11.75
C GLU A 132 17.09 25.12 -12.47
N LEU A 133 16.72 24.07 -11.74
CA LEU A 133 16.01 22.92 -12.32
C LEU A 133 14.68 23.32 -12.96
N CYS A 134 13.94 24.27 -12.37
CA CYS A 134 12.68 24.77 -12.93
C CYS A 134 12.85 25.42 -14.32
N GLN A 135 14.06 25.79 -14.73
CA GLN A 135 14.32 26.36 -16.07
C GLN A 135 14.38 25.31 -17.18
N TYR A 136 14.60 24.05 -16.85
CA TYR A 136 14.72 22.99 -17.83
C TYR A 136 13.36 22.46 -18.30
N GLY A 137 13.33 21.83 -19.48
CA GLY A 137 12.15 21.11 -19.93
C GLY A 137 11.78 19.96 -18.98
N GLN A 138 10.50 19.65 -18.81
CA GLN A 138 10.02 18.69 -17.80
C GLN A 138 10.62 17.28 -17.89
N ARG A 139 10.93 16.80 -19.10
CA ARG A 139 11.64 15.52 -19.29
C ARG A 139 13.11 15.64 -18.88
N GLU A 140 13.70 16.79 -19.12
CA GLU A 140 15.09 17.06 -18.76
C GLU A 140 15.25 17.16 -17.24
N ILE A 141 14.28 17.77 -16.55
CA ILE A 141 14.19 17.72 -15.08
C ILE A 141 14.22 16.27 -14.59
N LEU A 142 13.36 15.39 -15.14
CA LEU A 142 13.36 13.97 -14.76
C LEU A 142 14.72 13.30 -15.01
N ARG A 143 15.39 13.63 -16.12
CA ARG A 143 16.72 13.10 -16.45
C ARG A 143 17.77 13.54 -15.42
N ILE A 144 17.78 14.82 -15.06
CA ILE A 144 18.71 15.39 -14.05
C ILE A 144 18.48 14.74 -12.69
N LEU A 145 17.22 14.50 -12.30
CA LEU A 145 16.84 13.82 -11.07
C LEU A 145 17.06 12.28 -11.12
N GLY A 146 17.63 11.74 -12.20
CA GLY A 146 17.93 10.30 -12.32
C GLY A 146 16.72 9.40 -12.61
N PHE A 147 15.59 9.96 -13.03
CA PHE A 147 14.36 9.22 -13.34
C PHE A 147 14.19 8.96 -14.85
N SER A 148 13.27 8.05 -15.16
CA SER A 148 12.81 7.83 -16.54
C SER A 148 12.24 9.12 -17.13
N HIS A 149 12.83 9.62 -18.22
CA HIS A 149 12.50 10.93 -18.80
C HIS A 149 11.57 10.85 -20.03
N SER A 150 10.62 9.92 -20.02
CA SER A 150 9.72 9.69 -21.17
C SER A 150 8.42 10.51 -21.06
N LYS A 151 7.69 10.66 -22.18
CA LYS A 151 6.31 11.20 -22.13
C LYS A 151 5.38 10.34 -21.27
N ALA A 152 5.64 9.03 -21.19
CA ALA A 152 4.86 8.13 -20.35
C ALA A 152 5.14 8.34 -18.85
N ALA A 153 6.37 8.69 -18.47
CA ALA A 153 6.71 9.03 -17.09
C ALA A 153 6.00 10.30 -16.62
N LEU A 154 5.97 11.34 -17.46
CA LEU A 154 5.19 12.55 -17.18
C LEU A 154 3.68 12.25 -17.05
N ARG A 155 3.12 11.44 -17.96
CA ARG A 155 1.71 11.02 -17.86
C ARG A 155 1.40 10.18 -16.63
N PHE A 156 2.36 9.39 -16.16
CA PHE A 156 2.22 8.66 -14.90
C PHE A 156 2.11 9.63 -13.73
N LEU A 157 2.98 10.64 -13.65
CA LEU A 157 2.91 11.70 -12.64
C LEU A 157 1.60 12.48 -12.70
N ASP A 158 1.07 12.76 -13.91
CA ASP A 158 -0.19 13.48 -14.12
C ASP A 158 -1.42 12.73 -13.58
N ARG A 159 -1.33 11.41 -13.42
CA ARG A 159 -2.43 10.55 -12.98
C ARG A 159 -2.37 10.20 -11.50
N LEU A 160 -1.34 10.63 -10.78
CA LEU A 160 -1.22 10.36 -9.35
C LEU A 160 -2.30 11.13 -8.58
N ASP A 161 -3.11 10.39 -7.84
CA ASP A 161 -4.07 10.91 -6.87
C ASP A 161 -3.74 10.31 -5.49
N ILE A 162 -2.63 10.79 -4.95
CA ILE A 162 -2.05 10.35 -3.69
C ILE A 162 -1.53 11.55 -2.90
N THR A 163 -1.45 11.35 -1.59
CA THR A 163 -0.73 12.24 -0.67
C THR A 163 0.71 11.77 -0.50
N PHE A 164 1.64 12.73 -0.53
CA PHE A 164 3.06 12.58 -0.20
C PHE A 164 3.29 13.02 1.25
N ASP A 165 2.49 12.46 2.15
CA ASP A 165 2.51 12.67 3.60
C ASP A 165 3.49 11.74 4.33
N THR A 166 4.04 10.75 3.61
CA THR A 166 4.93 9.74 4.17
C THR A 166 6.09 9.47 3.23
N ARG A 167 7.25 9.17 3.80
CA ARG A 167 8.44 8.73 3.05
C ARG A 167 8.18 7.49 2.18
N SER A 168 7.21 6.66 2.56
CA SER A 168 6.76 5.51 1.77
C SER A 168 6.20 5.93 0.41
N SER A 169 5.34 6.95 0.34
CA SER A 169 4.71 7.39 -0.91
C SER A 169 5.75 7.89 -1.90
N HIS A 170 6.69 8.71 -1.42
CA HIS A 170 7.85 9.15 -2.19
C HIS A 170 8.63 7.97 -2.76
N THR A 171 9.06 7.04 -1.88
CA THR A 171 9.88 5.88 -2.24
C THR A 171 9.19 4.99 -3.28
N LEU A 172 7.88 4.80 -3.17
CA LEU A 172 7.11 4.00 -4.13
C LEU A 172 7.10 4.65 -5.52
N VAL A 173 6.80 5.95 -5.60
CA VAL A 173 6.74 6.68 -6.86
C VAL A 173 8.10 6.72 -7.54
N THR A 174 9.18 7.03 -6.81
CA THR A 174 10.53 7.10 -7.38
C THR A 174 11.04 5.73 -7.83
N ARG A 175 10.76 4.67 -7.08
CA ARG A 175 11.07 3.28 -7.49
C ARG A 175 10.34 2.90 -8.78
N LEU A 176 9.09 3.29 -8.95
CA LEU A 176 8.33 3.04 -10.18
C LEU A 176 8.90 3.79 -11.38
N LEU A 177 9.43 5.00 -11.16
CA LEU A 177 10.06 5.85 -12.16
C LEU A 177 11.51 5.47 -12.50
N HIS A 178 12.09 4.47 -11.84
CA HIS A 178 13.48 4.08 -12.04
C HIS A 178 13.78 3.71 -13.52
N PRO A 179 14.84 4.28 -14.14
CA PRO A 179 15.10 4.18 -15.59
C PRO A 179 15.37 2.75 -16.09
N ILE A 180 15.82 1.85 -15.23
CA ILE A 180 16.05 0.44 -15.61
C ILE A 180 14.75 -0.38 -15.57
N ALA A 181 13.92 -0.18 -14.55
CA ALA A 181 12.75 -1.01 -14.33
C ALA A 181 11.53 -0.51 -15.11
N GLU A 182 11.43 0.82 -15.28
CA GLU A 182 10.32 1.53 -15.96
C GLU A 182 8.93 1.03 -15.58
N ARG A 183 8.75 0.60 -14.33
CA ARG A 183 7.54 -0.09 -13.87
C ARG A 183 6.29 0.79 -13.96
N TYR A 184 6.46 2.11 -13.92
CA TYR A 184 5.41 3.10 -14.19
C TYR A 184 4.64 2.84 -15.51
N ARG A 185 5.24 2.19 -16.51
CA ARG A 185 4.60 1.89 -17.80
C ARG A 185 3.41 0.93 -17.65
N LEU A 186 3.43 0.04 -16.65
CA LEU A 186 2.33 -0.89 -16.39
C LEU A 186 1.05 -0.17 -15.95
N PHE A 187 1.16 1.07 -15.47
CA PHE A 187 0.03 1.90 -15.08
C PHE A 187 -0.61 2.66 -16.25
N GLY A 188 -0.18 2.41 -17.51
CA GLY A 188 -0.65 3.13 -18.68
C GLY A 188 -2.17 3.07 -18.93
N HIS A 189 -2.84 2.05 -18.41
CA HIS A 189 -4.30 1.88 -18.53
C HIS A 189 -5.10 2.41 -17.34
N TYR A 190 -4.44 2.85 -16.27
CA TYR A 190 -5.13 3.43 -15.11
C TYR A 190 -5.54 4.86 -15.45
N PRO A 191 -6.83 5.24 -15.27
CA PRO A 191 -7.26 6.62 -15.44
C PRO A 191 -6.70 7.51 -14.33
N ILE A 192 -6.72 7.00 -13.09
CA ILE A 192 -6.20 7.64 -11.88
C ILE A 192 -5.39 6.57 -11.12
N ILE A 193 -4.29 6.98 -10.51
CA ILE A 193 -3.37 6.11 -9.77
C ILE A 193 -3.43 6.53 -8.30
N THR A 194 -4.16 5.74 -7.52
CA THR A 194 -4.36 5.96 -6.08
C THR A 194 -3.35 5.19 -5.23
N HIS A 195 -3.33 5.46 -3.92
CA HIS A 195 -2.53 4.70 -2.96
C HIS A 195 -2.83 3.19 -3.04
N GLN A 196 -4.10 2.83 -3.24
CA GLN A 196 -4.53 1.44 -3.39
C GLN A 196 -3.95 0.80 -4.65
N SER A 197 -3.86 1.55 -5.75
CA SER A 197 -3.24 1.08 -7.00
C SER A 197 -1.76 0.73 -6.79
N LEU A 198 -1.04 1.59 -6.08
CA LEU A 198 0.39 1.39 -5.75
C LEU A 198 0.58 0.22 -4.78
N GLN A 199 -0.29 0.06 -3.78
CA GLN A 199 -0.24 -1.06 -2.84
C GLN A 199 -0.49 -2.40 -3.55
N LEU A 200 -1.45 -2.46 -4.47
CA LEU A 200 -1.72 -3.68 -5.25
C LEU A 200 -0.50 -4.08 -6.09
N ASP A 201 0.24 -3.12 -6.64
CA ASP A 201 1.48 -3.38 -7.37
C ASP A 201 2.55 -4.02 -6.48
N MET A 202 2.63 -3.64 -5.21
CA MET A 202 3.58 -4.25 -4.26
C MET A 202 3.22 -5.69 -3.91
N VAL A 203 1.93 -5.97 -3.70
CA VAL A 203 1.47 -7.29 -3.24
C VAL A 203 1.31 -8.27 -4.41
N LEU A 204 0.84 -7.78 -5.56
CA LEU A 204 0.48 -8.57 -6.74
C LEU A 204 1.05 -7.95 -8.03
N PRO A 205 2.38 -7.84 -8.14
CA PRO A 205 3.03 -7.13 -9.24
C PRO A 205 2.73 -7.68 -10.64
N GLY A 206 2.35 -8.96 -10.74
CA GLY A 206 2.00 -9.59 -12.01
C GLY A 206 0.61 -9.22 -12.55
N LEU A 207 -0.25 -8.59 -11.74
CA LEU A 207 -1.58 -8.12 -12.16
C LEU A 207 -1.59 -6.66 -12.60
N THR A 208 -0.55 -5.87 -12.30
CA THR A 208 -0.51 -4.45 -12.63
C THR A 208 -0.77 -4.22 -14.12
N GLY A 209 -1.73 -3.33 -14.42
CA GLY A 209 -2.16 -3.04 -15.79
C GLY A 209 -3.24 -3.98 -16.34
N SER A 210 -3.69 -4.96 -15.57
CA SER A 210 -4.89 -5.76 -15.91
C SER A 210 -6.18 -5.06 -15.50
N ASN A 211 -7.29 -5.40 -16.17
CA ASN A 211 -8.62 -4.93 -15.78
C ASN A 211 -8.97 -5.33 -14.34
N LEU A 212 -8.55 -6.52 -13.93
CA LEU A 212 -8.72 -6.99 -12.55
C LEU A 212 -8.04 -6.03 -11.56
N ALA A 213 -6.76 -5.68 -11.77
CA ALA A 213 -6.05 -4.78 -10.86
C ALA A 213 -6.63 -3.37 -10.83
N ILE A 214 -7.12 -2.87 -11.97
CA ILE A 214 -7.80 -1.56 -12.04
C ILE A 214 -9.09 -1.61 -11.22
N ASN A 215 -9.99 -2.56 -11.47
CA ASN A 215 -11.24 -2.70 -10.73
C ASN A 215 -11.01 -2.94 -9.22
N LEU A 216 -9.97 -3.68 -8.86
CA LEU A 216 -9.60 -3.90 -7.46
C LEU A 216 -9.12 -2.64 -6.76
N SER A 217 -8.41 -1.75 -7.47
CA SER A 217 -7.97 -0.46 -6.90
C SER A 217 -9.14 0.45 -6.55
N GLU A 218 -10.28 0.29 -7.23
CA GLU A 218 -11.54 1.01 -6.99
C GLU A 218 -12.46 0.29 -5.99
N SER A 219 -12.17 -0.97 -5.64
CA SER A 219 -13.04 -1.81 -4.82
C SER A 219 -12.93 -1.54 -3.30
N LYS A 220 -14.04 -1.73 -2.58
CA LYS A 220 -14.10 -1.63 -1.11
C LYS A 220 -13.18 -2.65 -0.43
N LEU A 221 -12.56 -2.26 0.69
CA LEU A 221 -11.61 -3.06 1.48
C LEU A 221 -12.08 -4.50 1.79
N LYS A 222 -13.37 -4.70 2.10
CA LYS A 222 -13.92 -6.03 2.44
C LYS A 222 -13.73 -7.08 1.33
N SER A 223 -13.72 -6.66 0.07
CA SER A 223 -13.50 -7.58 -1.07
C SER A 223 -12.05 -8.06 -1.20
N ARG A 224 -11.10 -7.40 -0.50
CA ARG A 224 -9.66 -7.59 -0.68
C ARG A 224 -9.01 -8.49 0.37
N ILE A 225 -9.62 -8.66 1.55
CA ILE A 225 -9.01 -9.42 2.67
C ILE A 225 -8.68 -10.86 2.27
N LYS A 226 -9.55 -11.51 1.47
CA LYS A 226 -9.37 -12.91 1.03
C LYS A 226 -8.73 -13.06 -0.35
N LEU A 227 -8.47 -11.95 -1.03
CA LEU A 227 -7.99 -11.96 -2.41
C LEU A 227 -6.60 -12.62 -2.55
N PRO A 228 -5.60 -12.35 -1.69
CA PRO A 228 -4.30 -12.99 -1.82
C PRO A 228 -4.40 -14.53 -1.74
N THR A 229 -5.19 -15.03 -0.81
CA THR A 229 -5.44 -16.47 -0.64
C THR A 229 -6.12 -17.06 -1.87
N LEU A 230 -7.24 -16.48 -2.32
CA LEU A 230 -7.96 -16.96 -3.50
C LEU A 230 -7.08 -16.95 -4.76
N LEU A 231 -6.27 -15.91 -4.96
CA LEU A 231 -5.33 -15.83 -6.09
C LEU A 231 -4.25 -16.90 -6.01
N ASN A 232 -3.66 -17.10 -4.83
CA ASN A 232 -2.64 -18.13 -4.63
C ASN A 232 -3.20 -19.53 -4.87
N ASP A 233 -4.37 -19.83 -4.32
CA ASP A 233 -5.04 -21.12 -4.49
C ASP A 233 -5.35 -21.36 -5.97
N THR A 234 -5.89 -20.36 -6.66
CA THR A 234 -6.16 -20.43 -8.10
C THR A 234 -4.88 -20.65 -8.92
N LEU A 235 -3.81 -19.92 -8.63
CA LEU A 235 -2.52 -20.10 -9.32
C LEU A 235 -1.98 -21.52 -9.14
N MET A 236 -2.00 -22.04 -7.90
CA MET A 236 -1.58 -23.40 -7.58
C MET A 236 -2.42 -24.44 -8.32
N MET A 237 -3.74 -24.25 -8.42
CA MET A 237 -4.61 -25.12 -9.22
C MET A 237 -4.19 -25.13 -10.69
N GLY A 238 -3.89 -23.96 -11.26
CA GLY A 238 -3.43 -23.86 -12.64
C GLY A 238 -2.12 -24.60 -12.89
N VAL A 239 -1.16 -24.48 -11.97
CA VAL A 239 0.11 -25.24 -12.02
C VAL A 239 -0.16 -26.74 -11.93
N ASN A 240 -1.01 -27.19 -11.01
CA ASN A 240 -1.37 -28.60 -10.86
C ASN A 240 -2.12 -29.17 -12.08
N LEU A 241 -2.84 -28.31 -12.80
CA LEU A 241 -3.43 -28.64 -14.10
C LEU A 241 -2.40 -28.72 -15.24
N GLY A 242 -1.13 -28.40 -14.99
CA GLY A 242 -0.05 -28.40 -15.97
C GLY A 242 -0.08 -27.17 -16.89
N LEU A 243 -0.73 -26.08 -16.49
CA LEU A 243 -0.71 -24.83 -17.24
C LEU A 243 0.67 -24.16 -17.06
N ALA A 244 1.33 -23.85 -18.17
CA ALA A 244 2.65 -23.19 -18.15
C ALA A 244 2.58 -21.76 -17.57
N GLU A 245 1.50 -21.02 -17.83
CA GLU A 245 1.32 -19.64 -17.37
C GLU A 245 -0.08 -19.39 -16.77
N PRO A 246 -0.39 -19.88 -15.56
CA PRO A 246 -1.70 -19.67 -14.92
C PRO A 246 -2.07 -18.19 -14.77
N MET A 247 -1.06 -17.33 -14.51
CA MET A 247 -1.23 -15.89 -14.33
C MET A 247 -1.84 -15.19 -15.56
N ARG A 248 -1.62 -15.73 -16.76
CA ARG A 248 -2.18 -15.21 -18.01
C ARG A 248 -3.71 -15.28 -18.04
N TYR A 249 -4.31 -16.23 -17.31
CA TYR A 249 -5.76 -16.33 -17.18
C TYR A 249 -6.30 -15.28 -16.22
N LEU A 250 -5.65 -15.11 -15.05
CA LEU A 250 -6.03 -14.12 -14.05
C LEU A 250 -5.98 -12.69 -14.59
N ARG A 251 -4.97 -12.35 -15.42
CA ARG A 251 -4.86 -11.03 -16.06
C ARG A 251 -6.02 -10.66 -16.98
N LYS A 252 -6.82 -11.63 -17.43
CA LYS A 252 -7.98 -11.40 -18.30
C LYS A 252 -9.28 -11.18 -17.53
N LEU A 253 -9.29 -11.52 -16.24
CA LEU A 253 -10.46 -11.39 -15.39
C LEU A 253 -10.70 -9.92 -15.03
N ARG A 254 -11.89 -9.62 -14.51
CA ARG A 254 -12.30 -8.26 -14.15
C ARG A 254 -12.67 -8.15 -12.69
N THR A 255 -13.26 -9.18 -12.09
CA THR A 255 -13.77 -9.13 -10.72
C THR A 255 -13.23 -10.25 -9.84
N VAL A 256 -13.49 -10.18 -8.53
CA VAL A 256 -13.16 -11.26 -7.61
C VAL A 256 -14.02 -12.50 -7.88
N GLU A 257 -15.26 -12.29 -8.29
CA GLU A 257 -16.20 -13.35 -8.67
C GLU A 257 -15.70 -14.13 -9.89
N ASP A 258 -15.07 -13.44 -10.87
CA ASP A 258 -14.44 -14.10 -12.01
C ASP A 258 -13.30 -15.03 -11.57
N ILE A 259 -12.53 -14.63 -10.54
CA ILE A 259 -11.45 -15.48 -9.98
C ILE A 259 -12.06 -16.71 -9.34
N SER A 260 -13.10 -16.55 -8.52
CA SER A 260 -13.84 -17.65 -7.91
C SER A 260 -14.42 -18.60 -8.95
N ALA A 261 -14.99 -18.08 -10.04
CA ALA A 261 -15.54 -18.89 -11.12
C ALA A 261 -14.44 -19.66 -11.87
N LEU A 262 -13.29 -19.03 -12.13
CA LEU A 262 -12.12 -19.68 -12.73
C LEU A 262 -11.61 -20.80 -11.81
N HIS A 263 -11.43 -20.50 -10.53
CA HIS A 263 -11.04 -21.45 -9.49
C HIS A 263 -11.96 -22.67 -9.46
N ASP A 264 -13.27 -22.48 -9.39
CA ASP A 264 -14.25 -23.57 -9.37
C ASP A 264 -14.24 -24.39 -10.67
N SER A 265 -14.00 -23.73 -11.81
CA SER A 265 -13.85 -24.43 -13.08
C SER A 265 -12.61 -25.34 -13.10
N TRP A 266 -11.52 -24.90 -12.47
CA TRP A 266 -10.27 -25.64 -12.36
C TRP A 266 -10.36 -26.77 -11.35
N ILE A 267 -11.10 -26.62 -10.24
CA ILE A 267 -11.49 -27.75 -9.37
C ILE A 267 -12.19 -28.83 -10.19
N ARG A 268 -13.22 -28.44 -10.94
CA ARG A 268 -13.99 -29.41 -11.76
C ARG A 268 -13.14 -30.05 -12.87
N ALA A 269 -12.15 -29.34 -13.40
CA ALA A 269 -11.23 -29.90 -14.39
C ALA A 269 -10.24 -30.87 -13.74
N GLN A 270 -9.73 -30.55 -12.55
CA GLN A 270 -8.80 -31.39 -11.81
C GLN A 270 -9.46 -32.70 -11.37
N ASN A 271 -10.69 -32.65 -10.84
CA ASN A 271 -11.44 -33.83 -10.44
C ASN A 271 -11.79 -34.74 -11.63
N ARG A 272 -11.81 -34.20 -12.86
CA ARG A 272 -12.06 -34.97 -14.08
C ARG A 272 -10.80 -35.59 -14.70
N LYS A 273 -9.61 -35.17 -14.29
CA LYS A 273 -8.37 -35.79 -14.79
C LYS A 273 -8.25 -37.19 -14.21
N HIS A 274 -7.86 -38.13 -15.07
CA HIS A 274 -7.48 -39.46 -14.63
C HIS A 274 -6.29 -39.35 -13.66
N TYR A 275 -6.32 -40.13 -12.58
CA TYR A 275 -5.23 -40.17 -11.61
C TYR A 275 -3.91 -40.52 -12.33
N VAL A 276 -2.93 -39.63 -12.19
CA VAL A 276 -1.55 -39.90 -12.63
C VAL A 276 -0.73 -40.23 -11.38
N PRO A 277 -0.15 -41.45 -11.29
CA PRO A 277 0.70 -41.82 -10.17
C PRO A 277 1.91 -40.89 -10.05
N CYS A 278 2.13 -40.34 -8.86
CA CYS A 278 3.34 -39.62 -8.49
C CYS A 278 4.03 -40.39 -7.36
N PRO A 279 5.38 -40.49 -7.33
CA PRO A 279 6.09 -41.14 -6.23
C PRO A 279 5.75 -40.59 -4.84
N THR A 280 5.37 -39.32 -4.75
CA THR A 280 4.99 -38.67 -3.48
C THR A 280 3.62 -39.11 -2.96
N HIS A 281 2.71 -39.59 -3.81
CA HIS A 281 1.34 -39.95 -3.42
C HIS A 281 1.28 -41.18 -2.48
N LYS A 282 2.35 -41.98 -2.41
CA LYS A 282 2.44 -43.16 -1.55
C LYS A 282 3.12 -42.89 -0.21
N LYS A 283 3.68 -41.69 -0.01
CA LYS A 283 4.32 -41.34 1.27
C LYS A 283 3.24 -41.01 2.31
N PRO A 284 3.33 -41.58 3.53
CA PRO A 284 2.43 -41.19 4.62
C PRO A 284 2.72 -39.75 5.05
N TYR A 285 1.68 -39.04 5.50
CA TYR A 285 1.85 -37.72 6.10
C TYR A 285 2.27 -37.82 7.56
N GLN A 286 3.09 -36.86 8.01
CA GLN A 286 3.39 -36.73 9.41
C GLN A 286 2.17 -36.19 10.18
N ILE A 287 1.83 -36.85 11.28
CA ILE A 287 0.71 -36.47 12.14
C ILE A 287 1.26 -35.83 13.41
N VAL A 288 1.04 -34.52 13.56
CA VAL A 288 1.42 -33.78 14.77
C VAL A 288 0.29 -33.86 15.79
N PHE A 289 -0.92 -33.49 15.37
CA PHE A 289 -2.11 -33.63 16.19
C PHE A 289 -2.91 -34.85 15.74
N SER A 290 -3.18 -35.76 16.67
CA SER A 290 -3.93 -36.99 16.40
C SER A 290 -5.43 -36.76 16.22
N GLY A 291 -5.94 -35.60 16.67
CA GLY A 291 -7.35 -35.27 16.54
C GLY A 291 -8.24 -35.91 17.62
N THR A 292 -9.53 -36.00 17.31
CA THR A 292 -10.58 -36.59 18.14
C THR A 292 -11.49 -37.48 17.28
N GLU A 293 -12.54 -38.05 17.86
CA GLU A 293 -13.60 -38.75 17.10
C GLU A 293 -14.18 -37.89 15.98
N TYR A 294 -14.32 -36.58 16.23
CA TYR A 294 -14.96 -35.63 15.32
C TYR A 294 -13.97 -34.81 14.48
N ILE A 295 -12.68 -34.81 14.82
CA ILE A 295 -11.62 -34.06 14.15
C ILE A 295 -10.55 -35.06 13.76
N GLN A 296 -10.58 -35.57 12.54
CA GLN A 296 -9.74 -36.67 12.09
C GLN A 296 -8.66 -36.17 11.14
N PRO A 297 -7.36 -36.38 11.41
CA PRO A 297 -6.33 -35.96 10.48
C PRO A 297 -6.36 -36.81 9.21
N LEU A 298 -6.16 -36.17 8.07
CA LEU A 298 -5.94 -36.86 6.80
C LEU A 298 -4.50 -37.35 6.74
N THR A 299 -4.31 -38.64 6.53
CA THR A 299 -3.00 -39.30 6.71
C THR A 299 -2.29 -39.64 5.40
N SER A 300 -2.99 -39.52 4.27
CA SER A 300 -2.45 -39.85 2.96
C SER A 300 -2.94 -38.92 1.85
N TYR A 301 -2.25 -38.96 0.72
CA TYR A 301 -2.68 -38.26 -0.49
C TYR A 301 -4.08 -38.67 -0.94
N PHE A 302 -4.41 -39.96 -0.85
CA PHE A 302 -5.70 -40.46 -1.30
C PHE A 302 -6.83 -39.91 -0.43
N GLU A 303 -6.67 -39.91 0.90
CA GLU A 303 -7.64 -39.28 1.81
C GLU A 303 -7.79 -37.78 1.54
N LEU A 304 -6.68 -37.06 1.29
CA LEU A 304 -6.71 -35.64 0.95
C LEU A 304 -7.45 -35.36 -0.36
N ARG A 305 -7.25 -36.23 -1.35
CA ARG A 305 -7.92 -36.14 -2.65
C ARG A 305 -9.41 -36.43 -2.51
N ASP A 306 -9.76 -37.50 -1.79
CA ASP A 306 -11.14 -37.93 -1.59
C ASP A 306 -11.92 -36.87 -0.78
N GLU A 307 -11.28 -36.23 0.21
CA GLU A 307 -11.82 -35.07 0.93
C GLU A 307 -12.11 -33.90 -0.04
N GLY A 308 -11.13 -33.54 -0.88
CA GLY A 308 -11.28 -32.47 -1.88
C GLY A 308 -12.40 -32.74 -2.88
N GLU A 309 -12.62 -34.00 -3.25
CA GLU A 309 -13.71 -34.42 -4.12
C GLU A 309 -15.08 -34.37 -3.40
N GLU A 310 -15.18 -34.94 -2.20
CA GLU A 310 -16.39 -34.99 -1.37
C GLU A 310 -16.90 -33.57 -1.06
N GLN A 311 -15.98 -32.71 -0.62
CA GLN A 311 -16.27 -31.35 -0.20
C GLN A 311 -16.25 -30.33 -1.34
N ARG A 312 -15.72 -30.70 -2.51
CA ARG A 312 -15.53 -29.81 -3.69
C ARG A 312 -14.65 -28.61 -3.37
N HIS A 313 -13.50 -28.86 -2.74
CA HIS A 313 -12.50 -27.85 -2.38
C HIS A 313 -11.15 -28.14 -3.03
N CYS A 314 -10.26 -27.15 -3.05
CA CYS A 314 -8.91 -27.27 -3.60
C CYS A 314 -7.89 -27.88 -2.61
N VAL A 315 -8.33 -28.58 -1.54
CA VAL A 315 -7.45 -29.06 -0.46
C VAL A 315 -6.31 -29.97 -0.95
N GLY A 316 -6.52 -30.69 -2.06
CA GLY A 316 -5.48 -31.48 -2.73
C GLY A 316 -4.27 -30.66 -3.21
N ALA A 317 -4.42 -29.35 -3.45
CA ALA A 317 -3.32 -28.47 -3.82
C ALA A 317 -2.29 -28.29 -2.70
N TYR A 318 -2.65 -28.62 -1.45
CA TYR A 318 -1.77 -28.54 -0.29
C TYR A 318 -0.89 -29.80 -0.10
N HIS A 319 -0.99 -30.81 -0.97
CA HIS A 319 -0.23 -32.08 -0.85
C HIS A 319 1.27 -31.87 -0.55
N ALA A 320 1.94 -30.98 -1.28
CA ALA A 320 3.36 -30.71 -1.08
C ALA A 320 3.66 -30.10 0.30
N ARG A 321 2.81 -29.21 0.80
CA ARG A 321 2.98 -28.58 2.13
C ARG A 321 2.72 -29.58 3.25
N VAL A 322 1.72 -30.45 3.07
CA VAL A 322 1.43 -31.52 4.04
C VAL A 322 2.57 -32.54 4.10
N LEU A 323 3.15 -32.88 2.94
CA LEU A 323 4.28 -33.80 2.85
C LEU A 323 5.57 -33.24 3.45
N ASN A 324 5.74 -31.91 3.46
CA ASN A 324 6.92 -31.22 4.00
C ASN A 324 6.75 -30.79 5.47
N ASP A 325 5.72 -31.28 6.16
CA ASP A 325 5.43 -30.99 7.57
C ASP A 325 5.15 -29.49 7.85
N GLU A 326 4.75 -28.74 6.82
CA GLU A 326 4.38 -27.33 6.89
C GLU A 326 2.88 -27.14 7.15
N TYR A 327 2.09 -28.19 6.95
CA TYR A 327 0.64 -28.15 6.97
C TYR A 327 0.04 -29.48 7.42
N GLN A 328 -1.07 -29.46 8.16
CA GLN A 328 -1.84 -30.65 8.51
C GLN A 328 -3.31 -30.41 8.23
N VAL A 329 -3.99 -31.38 7.64
CA VAL A 329 -5.40 -31.26 7.22
C VAL A 329 -6.26 -32.22 8.02
N PHE A 330 -7.45 -31.77 8.41
CA PHE A 330 -8.41 -32.53 9.19
C PHE A 330 -9.78 -32.56 8.51
N LYS A 331 -10.39 -33.74 8.52
CA LYS A 331 -11.82 -33.93 8.30
C LYS A 331 -12.55 -33.71 9.62
N VAL A 332 -13.44 -32.73 9.65
CA VAL A 332 -14.26 -32.42 10.83
C VAL A 332 -15.70 -32.82 10.54
N THR A 333 -16.31 -33.64 11.40
CA THR A 333 -17.68 -34.15 11.22
C THR A 333 -18.70 -33.49 12.14
N ALA A 334 -18.27 -32.92 13.27
CA ALA A 334 -19.10 -32.16 14.20
C ALA A 334 -18.32 -30.96 14.79
N PRO A 335 -18.99 -29.83 15.12
CA PRO A 335 -20.44 -29.59 15.07
C PRO A 335 -20.99 -29.36 13.65
N GLU A 336 -20.14 -29.01 12.70
CA GLU A 336 -20.48 -28.91 11.28
C GLU A 336 -19.47 -29.72 10.45
N ARG A 337 -19.93 -30.33 9.36
CA ARG A 337 -19.05 -30.99 8.40
C ARG A 337 -18.19 -29.96 7.66
N VAL A 338 -16.90 -29.89 8.02
CA VAL A 338 -15.92 -28.96 7.43
C VAL A 338 -14.57 -29.64 7.20
N THR A 339 -13.73 -29.01 6.39
CA THR A 339 -12.30 -29.34 6.24
C THR A 339 -11.50 -28.24 6.91
N MET A 340 -10.57 -28.62 7.80
CA MET A 340 -9.72 -27.69 8.53
C MET A 340 -8.25 -27.90 8.13
N GLY A 341 -7.55 -26.81 7.83
CA GLY A 341 -6.12 -26.80 7.60
C GLY A 341 -5.38 -26.04 8.72
N VAL A 342 -4.33 -26.67 9.25
CA VAL A 342 -3.47 -26.11 10.28
C VAL A 342 -2.07 -25.90 9.68
N ARG A 343 -1.56 -24.67 9.73
CA ARG A 343 -0.20 -24.36 9.25
C ARG A 343 0.81 -24.38 10.39
N MET A 344 2.03 -24.79 10.07
CA MET A 344 3.18 -24.69 10.96
C MET A 344 4.04 -23.49 10.57
N ILE A 345 4.33 -22.63 11.53
CA ILE A 345 5.16 -21.44 11.40
C ILE A 345 6.41 -21.64 12.23
N LYS A 346 7.58 -21.58 11.58
CA LYS A 346 8.87 -21.54 12.27
C LYS A 346 9.14 -20.12 12.75
N ARG A 347 9.25 -19.93 14.06
CA ARG A 347 9.66 -18.65 14.65
C ARG A 347 11.17 -18.45 14.54
N PRO A 348 11.67 -17.19 14.58
CA PRO A 348 13.11 -16.91 14.53
C PRO A 348 13.92 -17.56 15.65
N ASP A 349 13.29 -17.85 16.79
CA ASP A 349 13.87 -18.56 17.94
C ASP A 349 13.92 -20.09 17.76
N GLY A 350 13.52 -20.61 16.59
CA GLY A 350 13.48 -22.03 16.27
C GLY A 350 12.24 -22.77 16.78
N ARG A 351 11.35 -22.12 17.54
CA ARG A 351 10.11 -22.75 18.03
C ARG A 351 9.09 -22.90 16.90
N LYS A 352 8.33 -23.99 16.94
CA LYS A 352 7.22 -24.24 16.00
C LYS A 352 5.94 -23.69 16.60
N TYR A 353 5.24 -22.87 15.85
CA TYR A 353 3.93 -22.35 16.20
C TYR A 353 2.89 -22.87 15.21
N TYR A 354 1.74 -23.31 15.70
CA TYR A 354 0.66 -23.84 14.88
C TYR A 354 -0.54 -22.91 14.93
N GLU A 355 -1.21 -22.72 13.80
CA GLU A 355 -2.45 -21.97 13.75
C GLU A 355 -3.39 -22.54 12.70
N ILE A 356 -4.69 -22.35 12.92
CA ILE A 356 -5.70 -22.66 11.90
C ILE A 356 -5.51 -21.63 10.77
N ASP A 357 -5.18 -22.13 9.58
CA ASP A 357 -5.06 -21.30 8.37
C ASP A 357 -6.42 -21.16 7.70
N GLN A 358 -7.14 -22.28 7.53
CA GLN A 358 -8.43 -22.29 6.86
C GLN A 358 -9.41 -23.30 7.47
N VAL A 359 -10.70 -22.92 7.48
CA VAL A 359 -11.82 -23.83 7.75
C VAL A 359 -12.88 -23.58 6.68
N GLN A 360 -13.24 -24.61 5.93
CA GLN A 360 -14.18 -24.52 4.82
C GLN A 360 -15.24 -25.59 4.91
N ALA A 361 -16.51 -25.19 4.80
CA ALA A 361 -17.61 -26.11 4.56
C ALA A 361 -17.74 -26.38 3.05
N LYS A 362 -18.52 -27.39 2.66
CA LYS A 362 -18.74 -27.82 1.27
C LYS A 362 -18.83 -26.64 0.27
N CYS A 363 -18.09 -26.74 -0.84
CA CYS A 363 -17.93 -25.70 -1.86
C CYS A 363 -17.33 -24.37 -1.33
N ASN A 364 -16.32 -24.44 -0.45
CA ASN A 364 -15.66 -23.27 0.16
C ASN A 364 -16.62 -22.29 0.87
N ARG A 365 -17.74 -22.82 1.39
CA ARG A 365 -18.72 -22.01 2.14
C ARG A 365 -18.12 -21.68 3.51
N ARG A 366 -18.41 -20.47 3.99
CA ARG A 366 -18.04 -20.05 5.35
C ARG A 366 -18.68 -21.00 6.39
N PRO A 367 -17.90 -21.55 7.33
CA PRO A 367 -18.41 -22.32 8.46
C PRO A 367 -19.29 -21.48 9.38
N LEU A 368 -20.08 -22.14 10.22
CA LEU A 368 -20.78 -21.51 11.34
C LEU A 368 -19.77 -20.98 12.37
N GLU A 369 -20.13 -19.87 13.02
CA GLU A 369 -19.25 -19.23 14.01
C GLU A 369 -18.97 -20.15 15.20
N GLU A 370 -19.97 -20.92 15.63
CA GLU A 370 -19.83 -21.95 16.67
C GLU A 370 -18.79 -23.02 16.28
N THR A 371 -18.78 -23.46 15.03
CA THR A 371 -17.79 -24.42 14.53
C THR A 371 -16.38 -23.84 14.61
N LEU A 372 -16.21 -22.57 14.22
CA LEU A 372 -14.90 -21.92 14.34
C LEU A 372 -14.44 -21.87 15.80
N GLN A 373 -15.30 -21.46 16.72
CA GLN A 373 -14.98 -21.40 18.16
C GLN A 373 -14.56 -22.75 18.71
N THR A 374 -15.29 -23.83 18.39
CA THR A 374 -14.92 -25.20 18.81
C THR A 374 -13.54 -25.60 18.30
N LEU A 375 -13.24 -25.32 17.03
CA LEU A 375 -11.97 -25.70 16.41
C LEU A 375 -10.78 -24.92 16.97
N TYR A 376 -10.94 -23.61 17.20
CA TYR A 376 -9.90 -22.80 17.84
C TYR A 376 -9.63 -23.26 19.28
N ALA A 377 -10.69 -23.54 20.06
CA ALA A 377 -10.54 -24.07 21.42
C ALA A 377 -9.86 -25.44 21.43
N TRP A 378 -10.20 -26.32 20.49
CA TRP A 378 -9.55 -27.62 20.34
C TRP A 378 -8.05 -27.49 20.05
N LEU A 379 -7.66 -26.68 19.05
CA LEU A 379 -6.25 -26.54 18.68
C LEU A 379 -5.43 -25.95 19.84
N GLU A 380 -5.98 -24.98 20.57
CA GLU A 380 -5.31 -24.39 21.72
C GLU A 380 -5.10 -25.40 22.86
N GLY A 381 -6.10 -26.27 23.11
CA GLY A 381 -5.95 -27.37 24.07
C GLY A 381 -4.87 -28.38 23.66
N GLU A 382 -4.77 -28.71 22.37
CA GLU A 382 -3.72 -29.61 21.87
C GLU A 382 -2.32 -29.00 22.00
N LYS A 383 -2.16 -27.69 21.72
CA LYS A 383 -0.88 -26.98 21.93
C LYS A 383 -0.44 -27.03 23.40
N GLN A 384 -1.37 -26.77 24.33
CA GLN A 384 -1.08 -26.82 25.76
C GLN A 384 -0.64 -28.23 26.20
N ARG A 385 -1.28 -29.28 25.69
CA ARG A 385 -0.90 -30.68 25.97
C ARG A 385 0.51 -31.02 25.47
N MET A 386 0.92 -30.43 24.34
CA MET A 386 2.22 -30.67 23.73
C MET A 386 3.32 -29.69 24.20
N ASN A 387 3.02 -28.76 25.13
CA ASN A 387 3.90 -27.67 25.55
C ASN A 387 4.42 -26.81 24.37
N LEU A 388 3.56 -26.53 23.38
CA LEU A 388 3.87 -25.77 22.16
C LEU A 388 3.43 -24.30 22.22
#